data_AF-A0A3N5ZLZ7-F1
#
_entry.id   AF-A0A3N5ZLZ7-F1
#
_cell.length_a   1.000
_cell.length_b   1.000
_cell.length_c   1.000
_cell.angle_alpha   90.00
_cell.angle_beta   90.00
_cell.angle_gamma   90.00
#
_symmetry.space_group_name_H-M   'P 1'
#
loop_
_entity.id
_entity.type
_entity.pdbx_description
1 polymer ?
#
loop_
_entity_poly.entity_id
_entity_poly.type
_entity_poly.pdbx_seq_one_letter_code
_entity_poly.pdbx_strand_id
1 'polypeptide(L)'
;MTDFRPTTDTRPALRWLASQARPVRLWIGLCIGIALPAGLLIVLQARLIADIVHGAFMAQRPRAELWPMFVWLALAVALRAVLHWARESAGFQAGMRVRDRLRMAVLGQLVDAGPSGIGGQPAGALAAAAMEQVEALQGFYADYLPQLAIAALIPTLLVMFVFPISWAAGGLLLITAPLIPLFMVVIGMGAHSISQRHFQALARMSGHFLDILQGLTTLKLFGRSRAETAAIADVSEHYRRRTMQVLRIASLSSAVLEFFSCVAIALVAIYLGLSFLGYIRFGSYGLPLGFADGLFILILAPDVYLPLRELGGHFHVRAEAVGAAGQIRKVLALPTMTPDGRKALRLPQAPLTLRCENVHYRFGGGRRAALCGVNLEFEPGQHLAVVGASGAGKTTLGHLLLALDRPTSGRIWV
;
A
#
# COMPACT_ATOMS: atom_id res chain seq x y z
N MET A 1 -11.61 30.80 -2.30
CA MET A 1 -11.57 30.13 -3.62
C MET A 1 -10.13 29.99 -4.05
N THR A 2 -9.51 28.87 -3.70
CA THR A 2 -8.28 28.38 -4.32
C THR A 2 -8.64 27.01 -4.87
N ASP A 3 -8.63 26.91 -6.19
CA ASP A 3 -9.06 25.76 -6.96
C ASP A 3 -8.11 24.58 -6.69
N PHE A 4 -8.41 23.78 -5.67
CA PHE A 4 -7.67 22.56 -5.34
C PHE A 4 -8.06 21.49 -6.36
N ARG A 5 -7.50 21.58 -7.57
CA ARG A 5 -7.52 20.46 -8.51
C ARG A 5 -6.62 19.38 -7.92
N PRO A 6 -7.14 18.21 -7.49
CA PRO A 6 -6.27 17.11 -7.13
C PRO A 6 -5.49 16.74 -8.39
N THR A 7 -4.18 16.93 -8.36
CA THR A 7 -3.29 16.47 -9.41
C THR A 7 -3.42 14.96 -9.50
N THR A 8 -4.16 14.48 -10.49
CA THR A 8 -4.35 13.06 -10.82
C THR A 8 -3.08 12.42 -11.40
N ASP A 9 -1.93 13.11 -11.33
CA ASP A 9 -0.66 12.54 -11.75
C ASP A 9 -0.06 11.71 -10.61
N THR A 10 -0.30 10.40 -10.65
CA THR A 10 0.24 9.41 -9.70
C THR A 10 1.71 9.08 -9.96
N ARG A 11 2.27 9.50 -11.09
CA ARG A 11 3.68 9.24 -11.48
C ARG A 11 4.71 9.69 -10.45
N PRO A 12 4.65 10.90 -9.86
CA PRO A 12 5.62 11.32 -8.85
C PRO A 12 5.56 10.48 -7.56
N ALA A 13 4.38 10.04 -7.14
CA ALA A 13 4.24 9.15 -5.98
C ALA A 13 4.83 7.76 -6.27
N LEU A 14 4.57 7.21 -7.45
CA LEU A 14 5.14 5.92 -7.88
C LEU A 14 6.67 5.97 -8.01
N ARG A 15 7.22 7.05 -8.57
CA ARG A 15 8.69 7.25 -8.63
C ARG A 15 9.31 7.31 -7.25
N TRP A 16 8.66 7.99 -6.31
CA TRP A 16 9.10 8.05 -4.92
C TRP A 16 9.06 6.67 -4.25
N LEU A 17 7.97 5.92 -4.39
CA LEU A 17 7.89 4.54 -3.88
C LEU A 17 8.99 3.64 -4.47
N ALA A 18 9.24 3.74 -5.77
CA ALA A 18 10.33 3.00 -6.42
C ALA A 18 11.72 3.36 -5.87
N SER A 19 11.94 4.62 -5.47
CA SER A 19 13.20 5.04 -4.84
C SER A 19 13.40 4.42 -3.44
N GLN A 20 12.30 4.25 -2.68
CA GLN A 20 12.32 3.63 -1.35
C GLN A 20 12.48 2.10 -1.41
N ALA A 21 12.25 1.46 -2.56
CA ALA A 21 12.45 0.02 -2.73
C ALA A 21 13.94 -0.39 -2.78
N ARG A 22 14.85 0.52 -3.17
CA ARG A 22 16.29 0.22 -3.36
C ARG A 22 16.97 -0.46 -2.16
N PRO A 23 16.80 -0.01 -0.91
CA PRO A 23 17.44 -0.60 0.27
C PRO A 23 16.93 -2.00 0.60
N VAL A 24 15.72 -2.35 0.15
CA VAL A 24 15.07 -3.63 0.45
C VAL A 24 15.02 -4.57 -0.75
N ARG A 25 15.70 -4.23 -1.85
CA ARG A 25 15.78 -5.04 -3.07
C ARG A 25 16.25 -6.47 -2.82
N LEU A 26 17.15 -6.68 -1.87
CA LEU A 26 17.62 -8.01 -1.51
C LEU A 26 16.48 -8.89 -0.99
N TRP A 27 15.61 -8.35 -0.13
CA TRP A 27 14.48 -9.08 0.46
C TRP A 27 13.36 -9.34 -0.55
N ILE A 28 13.08 -8.34 -1.40
CA ILE A 28 12.17 -8.52 -2.54
C ILE A 28 12.72 -9.59 -3.50
N GLY A 29 14.02 -9.54 -3.82
CA GLY A 29 14.69 -10.52 -4.66
C GLY A 29 14.69 -11.93 -4.05
N LEU A 30 14.88 -12.04 -2.74
CA LEU A 30 14.83 -13.31 -2.01
C LEU A 30 13.40 -13.88 -2.00
N CYS A 31 12.37 -13.05 -1.81
CA CYS A 31 10.97 -13.44 -1.95
C CYS A 31 10.67 -14.02 -3.35
N ILE A 32 11.12 -13.33 -4.40
CA ILE A 32 10.98 -13.79 -5.80
C ILE A 32 11.81 -15.07 -6.05
N GLY A 33 13.03 -15.13 -5.52
CA GLY A 33 13.94 -16.27 -5.67
C GLY A 33 13.40 -17.55 -5.02
N ILE A 34 12.72 -17.44 -3.86
CA ILE A 34 12.07 -18.56 -3.19
C ILE A 34 10.83 -19.05 -3.97
N ALA A 35 10.18 -18.18 -4.74
CA ALA A 35 8.99 -18.56 -5.51
C ALA A 35 9.31 -19.61 -6.59
N LEU A 36 10.50 -19.59 -7.20
CA LEU A 36 10.92 -20.56 -8.21
C LEU A 36 10.97 -22.01 -7.70
N PRO A 37 11.74 -22.35 -6.65
CA PRO A 37 11.74 -23.70 -6.10
C PRO A 37 10.37 -24.10 -5.54
N ALA A 38 9.61 -23.15 -4.97
CA ALA A 38 8.24 -23.42 -4.56
C ALA A 38 7.35 -23.82 -5.75
N GLY A 39 7.46 -23.13 -6.89
CA GLY A 39 6.77 -23.47 -8.15
C GLY A 39 7.20 -24.83 -8.72
N LEU A 40 8.49 -25.16 -8.65
CA LEU A 40 8.97 -26.48 -9.06
C LEU A 40 8.40 -27.61 -8.18
N LEU A 41 8.20 -27.36 -6.88
CA LEU A 41 7.51 -28.31 -6.00
C LEU A 41 6.02 -28.47 -6.35
N ILE A 42 5.35 -27.45 -6.88
CA ILE A 42 3.97 -27.59 -7.40
C ILE A 42 3.95 -28.60 -8.55
N VAL A 43 4.89 -28.45 -9.49
CA VAL A 43 5.05 -29.38 -10.63
C VAL A 43 5.32 -30.80 -10.12
N LEU A 44 6.26 -30.94 -9.18
CA LEU A 44 6.59 -32.25 -8.60
C LEU A 44 5.38 -32.88 -7.89
N GLN A 45 4.63 -32.11 -7.11
CA GLN A 45 3.41 -32.57 -6.43
C GLN A 45 2.35 -33.04 -7.43
N ALA A 46 2.07 -32.24 -8.45
CA ALA A 46 1.11 -32.59 -9.50
C ALA A 46 1.54 -33.89 -10.22
N ARG A 47 2.84 -34.05 -10.51
CA ARG A 47 3.37 -35.25 -11.18
C ARG A 47 3.24 -36.49 -10.28
N LEU A 48 3.63 -36.37 -9.01
CA LEU A 48 3.52 -37.46 -8.03
C LEU A 48 2.06 -37.88 -7.83
N ILE A 49 1.13 -36.93 -7.69
CA ILE A 49 -0.30 -37.23 -7.57
C ILE A 49 -0.79 -37.96 -8.83
N ALA A 50 -0.45 -37.45 -10.01
CA ALA A 50 -0.87 -38.07 -11.27
C ALA A 50 -0.34 -39.50 -11.42
N ASP A 51 0.92 -39.75 -11.08
CA ASP A 51 1.53 -41.08 -11.13
C ASP A 51 0.98 -42.02 -10.08
N ILE A 52 0.70 -41.54 -8.86
CA ILE A 52 0.07 -42.35 -7.80
C ILE A 52 -1.32 -42.80 -8.26
N VAL A 53 -2.14 -41.88 -8.80
CA VAL A 53 -3.49 -42.19 -9.27
C VAL A 53 -3.44 -43.13 -10.48
N HIS A 54 -2.55 -42.87 -11.45
CA HIS A 54 -2.36 -43.76 -12.59
C HIS A 54 -1.89 -45.16 -12.15
N GLY A 55 -0.90 -45.23 -11.26
CA GLY A 55 -0.35 -46.46 -10.72
C GLY A 55 -1.39 -47.29 -9.97
N ALA A 56 -2.24 -46.64 -9.17
CA ALA A 56 -3.27 -47.30 -8.37
C ALA A 56 -4.46 -47.79 -9.22
N PHE A 57 -4.96 -46.96 -10.14
CA PHE A 57 -6.22 -47.25 -10.85
C PHE A 57 -6.04 -47.86 -12.24
N MET A 58 -5.07 -47.37 -13.02
CA MET A 58 -4.85 -47.83 -14.39
C MET A 58 -3.90 -49.03 -14.42
N ALA A 59 -2.75 -48.92 -13.76
CA ALA A 59 -1.74 -49.97 -13.73
C ALA A 59 -1.94 -51.01 -12.61
N GLN A 60 -2.88 -50.78 -11.69
CA GLN A 60 -3.21 -51.65 -10.54
C GLN A 60 -1.99 -52.16 -9.76
N ARG A 61 -0.97 -51.29 -9.58
CA ARG A 61 0.26 -51.65 -8.89
C ARG A 61 0.01 -51.96 -7.41
N PRO A 62 0.75 -52.90 -6.81
CA PRO A 62 0.61 -53.23 -5.40
C PRO A 62 0.96 -52.02 -4.52
N ARG A 63 0.28 -51.89 -3.38
CA ARG A 63 0.42 -50.75 -2.45
C ARG A 63 1.86 -50.52 -1.98
N ALA A 64 2.66 -51.59 -1.88
CA ALA A 64 4.06 -51.53 -1.50
C ALA A 64 4.92 -50.71 -2.48
N GLU A 65 4.61 -50.72 -3.77
CA GLU A 65 5.34 -49.96 -4.80
C GLU A 65 4.94 -48.48 -4.82
N LEU A 66 3.74 -48.14 -4.34
CA LEU A 66 3.24 -46.76 -4.31
C LEU A 66 3.69 -46.01 -3.05
N TRP A 67 4.00 -46.71 -1.96
CA TRP A 67 4.40 -46.11 -0.69
C TRP A 67 5.55 -45.09 -0.79
N PRO A 68 6.65 -45.34 -1.54
CA PRO A 68 7.71 -44.35 -1.70
C PRO A 68 7.22 -43.04 -2.34
N MET A 69 6.27 -43.11 -3.27
CA MET A 69 5.71 -41.92 -3.93
C MET A 69 4.90 -41.06 -2.97
N PHE A 70 4.17 -41.68 -2.02
CA PHE A 70 3.50 -40.96 -0.95
C PHE A 70 4.48 -40.27 0.00
N VAL A 71 5.61 -40.90 0.31
CA VAL A 71 6.66 -40.28 1.14
C VAL A 71 7.26 -39.07 0.43
N TRP A 72 7.58 -39.19 -0.87
CA TRP A 72 8.06 -38.06 -1.67
C TRP A 72 7.03 -36.94 -1.78
N LEU A 73 5.75 -37.28 -1.90
CA LEU A 73 4.66 -36.31 -1.92
C LEU A 73 4.56 -35.56 -0.59
N ALA A 74 4.61 -36.28 0.54
CA ALA A 74 4.59 -35.69 1.88
C ALA A 74 5.79 -34.76 2.10
N LEU A 75 6.99 -35.18 1.67
CA LEU A 75 8.19 -34.36 1.76
C LEU A 75 8.09 -33.11 0.88
N ALA A 76 7.58 -33.23 -0.35
CA ALA A 76 7.37 -32.11 -1.25
C ALA A 76 6.36 -31.09 -0.69
N VAL A 77 5.30 -31.57 -0.02
CA VAL A 77 4.32 -30.71 0.67
C VAL A 77 4.96 -29.98 1.86
N ALA A 78 5.71 -30.70 2.70
CA ALA A 78 6.40 -30.11 3.85
C ALA A 78 7.42 -29.05 3.41
N LEU A 79 8.23 -29.36 2.40
CA LEU A 79 9.22 -28.42 1.87
C LEU A 79 8.54 -27.19 1.23
N ARG A 80 7.43 -27.38 0.50
CA ARG A 80 6.64 -26.26 -0.04
C ARG A 80 6.10 -25.35 1.06
N ALA A 81 5.63 -25.92 2.17
CA ALA A 81 5.16 -25.14 3.32
C ALA A 81 6.29 -24.29 3.93
N VAL A 82 7.50 -24.86 4.10
CA VAL A 82 8.67 -24.13 4.59
C VAL A 82 9.09 -23.01 3.62
N LEU A 83 9.12 -23.28 2.31
CA LEU A 83 9.43 -22.26 1.31
C LEU A 83 8.37 -21.15 1.28
N HIS A 84 7.09 -21.50 1.43
CA HIS A 84 6.02 -20.51 1.49
C HIS A 84 6.16 -19.62 2.72
N TRP A 85 6.44 -20.20 3.89
CA TRP A 85 6.73 -19.43 5.12
C TRP A 85 7.96 -18.54 4.98
N ALA A 86 9.04 -19.04 4.37
CA ALA A 86 10.26 -18.27 4.15
C ALA A 86 10.02 -17.10 3.17
N ARG A 87 9.21 -17.33 2.12
CA ARG A 87 8.78 -16.28 1.18
C ARG A 87 7.97 -15.19 1.88
N GLU A 88 6.98 -15.58 2.67
CA GLU A 88 6.12 -14.65 3.44
C GLU A 88 6.97 -13.83 4.42
N SER A 89 7.89 -14.50 5.11
CA SER A 89 8.83 -13.87 6.04
C SER A 89 9.74 -12.87 5.32
N ALA A 90 10.24 -13.20 4.14
CA ALA A 90 11.08 -12.31 3.33
C ALA A 90 10.31 -11.07 2.85
N GLY A 91 9.07 -11.25 2.39
CA GLY A 91 8.17 -10.16 2.02
C GLY A 91 7.90 -9.24 3.21
N PHE A 92 7.53 -9.81 4.35
CA PHE A 92 7.28 -9.07 5.59
C PHE A 92 8.50 -8.23 6.02
N GLN A 93 9.70 -8.81 5.94
CA GLN A 93 10.97 -8.14 6.22
C GLN A 93 11.30 -7.00 5.25
N ALA A 94 10.86 -7.07 3.99
CA ALA A 94 10.97 -5.97 3.04
C ALA A 94 10.08 -4.78 3.45
N GLY A 95 8.81 -5.07 3.78
CA GLY A 95 7.86 -4.05 4.24
C GLY A 95 8.30 -3.38 5.55
N MET A 96 8.66 -4.18 6.56
CA MET A 96 9.05 -3.67 7.88
C MET A 96 10.22 -2.69 7.81
N ARG A 97 11.28 -3.03 7.06
CA ARG A 97 12.46 -2.15 6.94
C ARG A 97 12.14 -0.82 6.27
N VAL A 98 11.28 -0.82 5.25
CA VAL A 98 10.83 0.44 4.63
C VAL A 98 10.03 1.25 5.64
N ARG A 99 9.13 0.60 6.36
CA ARG A 99 8.27 1.21 7.36
C ARG A 99 9.07 1.86 8.49
N ASP A 100 10.04 1.16 9.06
CA ASP A 100 10.89 1.66 10.15
C ASP A 100 11.74 2.85 9.68
N ARG A 101 12.34 2.75 8.48
CA ARG A 101 13.13 3.84 7.89
C ARG A 101 12.27 5.08 7.65
N LEU A 102 11.09 4.92 7.05
CA LEU A 102 10.20 6.03 6.76
C LEU A 102 9.59 6.62 8.03
N ARG A 103 9.27 5.80 9.04
CA ARG A 103 8.80 6.27 10.33
C ARG A 103 9.84 7.15 11.00
N MET A 104 11.10 6.72 11.03
CA MET A 104 12.21 7.53 11.55
C MET A 104 12.41 8.81 10.73
N ALA A 105 12.32 8.75 9.40
CA ALA A 105 12.44 9.94 8.56
C ALA A 105 11.30 10.95 8.79
N VAL A 106 10.06 10.47 8.93
CA VAL A 106 8.90 11.32 9.22
C VAL A 106 9.04 11.95 10.60
N LEU A 107 9.37 11.17 11.63
CA LEU A 107 9.55 11.68 12.99
C LEU A 107 10.72 12.66 13.07
N GLY A 108 11.85 12.35 12.42
CA GLY A 108 13.00 13.24 12.32
C GLY A 108 12.64 14.56 11.65
N GLN A 109 11.92 14.50 10.52
CA GLN A 109 11.47 15.70 9.83
C GLN A 109 10.50 16.55 10.68
N LEU A 110 9.62 15.92 11.48
CA LEU A 110 8.75 16.66 12.40
C LEU A 110 9.56 17.39 13.47
N VAL A 111 10.61 16.76 14.00
CA VAL A 111 11.53 17.40 14.95
C VAL A 111 12.29 18.55 14.28
N ASP A 112 12.85 18.32 13.09
CA ASP A 112 13.63 19.32 12.35
C ASP A 112 12.79 20.51 11.86
N ALA A 113 11.52 20.29 11.52
CA ALA A 113 10.58 21.34 11.14
C ALA A 113 10.19 22.22 12.34
N GLY A 114 10.29 21.71 13.57
CA GLY A 114 10.00 22.44 14.79
C GLY A 114 8.55 22.96 14.89
N PRO A 115 8.25 23.73 15.96
CA PRO A 115 6.88 24.21 16.22
C PRO A 115 6.31 25.08 15.10
N SER A 116 7.16 25.86 14.44
CA SER A 116 6.73 26.84 13.44
C SER A 116 6.60 26.24 12.04
N GLY A 117 7.42 25.25 11.68
CA GLY A 117 7.25 24.47 10.44
C GLY A 117 6.04 23.54 10.48
N ILE A 118 5.67 23.07 11.68
CA ILE A 118 4.45 22.31 11.92
C ILE A 118 3.21 23.22 12.09
N GLY A 119 3.41 24.49 12.46
CA GLY A 119 2.36 25.47 12.69
C GLY A 119 1.39 25.58 11.51
N GLY A 120 0.12 25.27 11.75
CA GLY A 120 -0.95 25.29 10.73
C GLY A 120 -1.30 23.91 10.14
N GLN A 121 -0.54 22.86 10.46
CA GLN A 121 -0.93 21.48 10.17
C GLN A 121 -1.82 20.93 11.30
N PRO A 122 -2.94 20.25 11.00
CA PRO A 122 -3.72 19.56 12.03
C PRO A 122 -2.89 18.47 12.69
N ALA A 123 -2.82 18.46 14.03
CA ALA A 123 -2.06 17.45 14.78
C ALA A 123 -2.45 16.01 14.39
N GLY A 124 -3.75 15.77 14.16
CA GLY A 124 -4.25 14.47 13.70
C GLY A 124 -3.72 14.06 12.32
N ALA A 125 -3.50 15.00 11.40
CA ALA A 125 -2.95 14.70 10.07
C ALA A 125 -1.48 14.26 10.15
N LEU A 126 -0.71 14.87 11.05
CA LEU A 126 0.70 14.51 11.29
C LEU A 126 0.81 13.16 12.00
N ALA A 127 -0.04 12.92 12.99
CA ALA A 127 -0.12 11.62 13.67
C ALA A 127 -0.50 10.50 12.69
N ALA A 128 -1.52 10.74 11.84
CA ALA A 128 -1.91 9.79 10.80
C ALA A 128 -0.77 9.54 9.80
N ALA A 129 -0.01 10.58 9.42
CA ALA A 129 1.15 10.40 8.53
C ALA A 129 2.24 9.52 9.15
N ALA A 130 2.53 9.67 10.44
CA ALA A 130 3.57 8.88 11.13
C ALA A 130 3.14 7.44 11.47
N MET A 131 1.84 7.22 11.69
CA MET A 131 1.30 5.92 12.10
C MET A 131 0.64 5.20 10.92
N GLU A 132 -0.54 5.67 10.48
CA GLU A 132 -1.40 4.99 9.51
C GLU A 132 -0.83 4.99 8.09
N GLN A 133 -0.37 6.14 7.60
CA GLN A 133 0.10 6.25 6.21
C GLN A 133 1.41 5.48 6.00
N VAL A 134 2.30 5.48 7.00
CA VAL A 134 3.52 4.67 6.97
C VAL A 134 3.19 3.17 7.03
N GLU A 135 2.19 2.77 7.82
CA GLU A 135 1.71 1.38 7.90
C GLU A 135 1.12 0.88 6.57
N ALA A 136 0.36 1.72 5.86
CA ALA A 136 -0.23 1.43 4.55
C ALA A 136 0.80 1.09 3.46
N LEU A 137 2.09 1.37 3.68
CA LEU A 137 3.15 0.98 2.75
C LEU A 137 3.56 -0.49 2.87
N GLN A 138 3.25 -1.18 3.98
CA GLN A 138 3.68 -2.56 4.25
C GLN A 138 3.33 -3.50 3.08
N GLY A 139 2.05 -3.58 2.72
CA GLY A 139 1.58 -4.51 1.69
C GLY A 139 2.14 -4.19 0.30
N PHE A 140 2.52 -2.94 0.03
CA PHE A 140 3.11 -2.59 -1.26
C PHE A 140 4.47 -3.26 -1.48
N TYR A 141 5.33 -3.25 -0.45
CA TYR A 141 6.66 -3.84 -0.52
C TYR A 141 6.68 -5.33 -0.17
N ALA A 142 5.80 -5.77 0.72
CA ALA A 142 5.71 -7.17 1.14
C ALA A 142 5.01 -8.04 0.10
N ASP A 143 3.94 -7.54 -0.52
CA ASP A 143 3.05 -8.37 -1.33
C ASP A 143 3.04 -7.92 -2.79
N TYR A 144 2.69 -6.65 -3.08
CA TYR A 144 2.46 -6.19 -4.45
C TYR A 144 3.72 -6.25 -5.33
N LEU A 145 4.87 -5.75 -4.85
CA LEU A 145 6.09 -5.73 -5.65
C LEU A 145 6.62 -7.14 -5.98
N PRO A 146 6.77 -8.07 -5.01
CA PRO A 146 7.10 -9.46 -5.35
C PRO A 146 6.05 -10.11 -6.24
N GLN A 147 4.76 -9.87 -5.99
CA GLN A 147 3.68 -10.49 -6.75
C GLN A 147 3.70 -10.11 -8.24
N LEU A 148 4.14 -8.90 -8.61
CA LEU A 148 4.30 -8.53 -10.03
C LEU A 148 5.24 -9.49 -10.78
N ALA A 149 6.32 -9.91 -10.13
CA ALA A 149 7.26 -10.86 -10.73
C ALA A 149 6.72 -12.29 -10.67
N ILE A 150 6.16 -12.70 -9.52
CA ILE A 150 5.60 -14.05 -9.30
C ILE A 150 4.46 -14.33 -10.28
N ALA A 151 3.58 -13.35 -10.53
CA ALA A 151 2.45 -13.45 -11.45
C ALA A 151 2.87 -13.65 -12.91
N ALA A 152 4.09 -13.28 -13.29
CA ALA A 152 4.65 -13.59 -14.61
C ALA A 152 5.45 -14.91 -14.58
N LEU A 153 6.27 -15.09 -13.54
CA LEU A 153 7.25 -16.16 -13.46
C LEU A 153 6.62 -17.53 -13.24
N ILE A 154 5.69 -17.64 -12.30
CA ILE A 154 5.08 -18.93 -11.95
C ILE A 154 4.22 -19.47 -13.10
N PRO A 155 3.27 -18.71 -13.70
CA PRO A 155 2.50 -19.23 -14.83
C PRO A 155 3.39 -19.64 -16.00
N THR A 156 4.44 -18.86 -16.29
CA THR A 156 5.43 -19.20 -17.34
C THR A 156 6.18 -20.50 -17.03
N LEU A 157 6.64 -20.67 -15.78
CA LEU A 157 7.29 -21.89 -15.32
C LEU A 157 6.37 -23.10 -15.46
N LEU A 158 5.13 -23.00 -14.99
CA LEU A 158 4.18 -24.12 -15.03
C LEU A 158 3.83 -24.51 -16.47
N VAL A 159 3.55 -23.52 -17.33
CA VAL A 159 3.28 -23.75 -18.76
C VAL A 159 4.49 -24.37 -19.47
N MET A 160 5.72 -24.01 -19.09
CA MET A 160 6.95 -24.62 -19.62
C MET A 160 7.00 -26.13 -19.37
N PHE A 161 6.47 -26.63 -18.25
CA PHE A 161 6.38 -28.08 -17.98
C PHE A 161 5.20 -28.76 -18.69
N VAL A 162 4.17 -28.00 -19.08
CA VAL A 162 3.02 -28.52 -19.87
C VAL A 162 3.38 -28.65 -21.35
N PHE A 163 4.17 -27.73 -21.91
CA PHE A 163 4.49 -27.69 -23.33
C PHE A 163 5.10 -28.98 -23.92
N PRO A 164 6.05 -29.67 -23.25
CA PRO A 164 6.60 -30.94 -23.72
C PRO A 164 5.57 -32.07 -23.79
N ILE A 165 4.51 -31.99 -22.96
CA ILE A 165 3.45 -33.00 -22.89
C ILE A 165 2.36 -32.70 -23.92
N SER A 166 1.88 -31.46 -23.94
CA SER A 166 0.88 -31.00 -24.89
C SER A 166 1.06 -29.52 -25.22
N TRP A 167 1.41 -29.25 -26.48
CA TRP A 167 1.50 -27.87 -26.97
C TRP A 167 0.12 -27.21 -27.07
N ALA A 168 -0.94 -27.98 -27.30
CA ALA A 168 -2.30 -27.43 -27.36
C ALA A 168 -2.80 -27.02 -25.97
N ALA A 169 -2.61 -27.86 -24.95
CA ALA A 169 -2.95 -27.49 -23.56
C ALA A 169 -2.08 -26.33 -23.07
N GLY A 170 -0.77 -26.37 -23.31
CA GLY A 170 0.15 -25.28 -22.97
C GLY A 170 -0.21 -23.97 -23.67
N GLY A 171 -0.53 -24.03 -24.97
CA GLY A 171 -1.00 -22.88 -25.74
C GLY A 171 -2.35 -22.34 -25.25
N LEU A 172 -3.30 -23.21 -24.92
CA LEU A 172 -4.59 -22.81 -24.34
C LEU A 172 -4.38 -22.04 -23.03
N LEU A 173 -3.59 -22.59 -22.10
CA LEU A 173 -3.23 -21.94 -20.83
C LEU A 173 -2.53 -20.60 -21.06
N LEU A 174 -1.58 -20.53 -22.01
CA LEU A 174 -0.83 -19.32 -22.32
C LEU A 174 -1.70 -18.22 -22.92
N ILE A 175 -2.71 -18.57 -23.71
CA ILE A 175 -3.63 -17.62 -24.34
C ILE A 175 -4.66 -17.11 -23.33
N THR A 176 -5.18 -17.99 -22.47
CA THR A 176 -6.21 -17.62 -21.48
C THR A 176 -5.62 -16.93 -20.25
N ALA A 177 -4.36 -17.19 -19.88
CA ALA A 177 -3.73 -16.59 -18.71
C ALA A 177 -3.69 -15.04 -18.74
N PRO A 178 -3.21 -14.36 -19.81
CA PRO A 178 -3.20 -12.90 -19.91
C PRO A 178 -4.58 -12.25 -19.95
N LEU A 179 -5.62 -13.02 -20.29
CA LEU A 179 -7.00 -12.53 -20.34
C LEU A 179 -7.49 -12.11 -18.95
N ILE A 180 -7.04 -12.81 -17.90
CA ILE A 180 -7.36 -12.51 -16.50
C ILE A 180 -6.91 -11.09 -16.09
N PRO A 181 -5.60 -10.73 -16.12
CA PRO A 181 -5.16 -9.39 -15.76
C PRO A 181 -5.67 -8.32 -16.72
N LEU A 182 -5.93 -8.64 -17.99
CA LEU A 182 -6.54 -7.70 -18.94
C LEU A 182 -7.92 -7.25 -18.46
N PHE A 183 -8.82 -8.18 -18.15
CA PHE A 183 -10.16 -7.84 -17.64
C PHE A 183 -10.10 -7.16 -16.26
N MET A 184 -9.14 -7.57 -15.43
CA MET A 184 -8.89 -6.92 -14.15
C MET A 184 -8.56 -5.43 -14.30
N VAL A 185 -7.68 -5.06 -15.24
CA VAL A 185 -7.35 -3.66 -15.50
C VAL A 185 -8.58 -2.90 -16.01
N VAL A 186 -9.33 -3.49 -16.95
CA VAL A 186 -10.54 -2.88 -17.53
C VAL A 186 -11.61 -2.59 -16.46
N ILE A 187 -11.86 -3.53 -15.56
CA ILE A 187 -12.87 -3.39 -14.49
C ILE A 187 -12.35 -2.52 -13.33
N GLY A 188 -11.08 -2.69 -12.96
CA GLY A 188 -10.43 -1.98 -11.84
C GLY A 188 -10.27 -0.48 -12.04
N MET A 189 -10.11 -0.02 -13.29
CA MET A 189 -10.07 1.42 -13.61
C MET A 189 -11.37 2.15 -13.21
N GLY A 190 -12.52 1.48 -13.26
CA GLY A 190 -13.80 2.05 -12.81
C GLY A 190 -13.90 2.22 -11.29
N ALA A 191 -13.31 1.30 -10.52
CA ALA A 191 -13.42 1.25 -9.06
C ALA A 191 -12.58 2.32 -8.34
N HIS A 192 -11.42 2.68 -8.91
CA HIS A 192 -10.42 3.48 -8.22
C HIS A 192 -10.87 4.92 -7.94
N SER A 193 -11.64 5.52 -8.85
CA SER A 193 -12.18 6.88 -8.69
C SER A 193 -13.28 6.98 -7.63
N ILE A 194 -13.85 5.85 -7.21
CA ILE A 194 -15.01 5.78 -6.31
C ILE A 194 -14.52 5.70 -4.85
N SER A 195 -13.45 4.94 -4.55
CA SER A 195 -12.92 4.75 -3.19
C SER A 195 -12.44 6.05 -2.49
N GLN A 196 -11.72 6.93 -3.19
CA GLN A 196 -11.29 8.21 -2.59
C GLN A 196 -12.46 9.16 -2.31
N ARG A 197 -13.48 9.17 -3.17
CA ARG A 197 -14.70 9.96 -2.95
C ARG A 197 -15.52 9.40 -1.78
N HIS A 198 -15.45 8.09 -1.55
CA HIS A 198 -16.04 7.40 -0.42
C HIS A 198 -15.46 7.84 0.92
N PHE A 199 -14.13 7.83 1.04
CA PHE A 199 -13.46 8.18 2.29
C PHE A 199 -13.73 9.64 2.69
N GLN A 200 -13.74 10.55 1.71
CA GLN A 200 -14.11 11.95 1.94
C GLN A 200 -15.58 12.13 2.32
N ALA A 201 -16.49 11.31 1.78
CA ALA A 201 -17.89 11.33 2.17
C ALA A 201 -18.10 10.86 3.62
N LEU A 202 -17.38 9.81 4.03
CA LEU A 202 -17.39 9.33 5.41
C LEU A 202 -16.86 10.38 6.39
N ALA A 203 -15.71 11.00 6.08
CA ALA A 203 -15.14 12.06 6.92
C ALA A 203 -16.09 13.25 7.10
N ARG A 204 -16.77 13.69 6.02
CA ARG A 204 -17.79 14.74 6.09
C ARG A 204 -19.01 14.33 6.92
N MET A 205 -19.48 13.09 6.78
CA MET A 205 -20.60 12.56 7.56
C MET A 205 -20.25 12.51 9.06
N SER A 206 -19.08 11.98 9.41
CA SER A 206 -18.61 11.90 10.80
C SER A 206 -18.42 13.29 11.41
N GLY A 207 -17.90 14.26 10.65
CA GLY A 207 -17.80 15.66 11.08
C GLY A 207 -19.17 16.29 11.35
N HIS A 208 -20.11 16.15 10.41
CA HIS A 208 -21.48 16.64 10.56
C HIS A 208 -22.19 16.01 11.78
N PHE A 209 -21.98 14.71 12.00
CA PHE A 209 -22.54 14.02 13.17
C PHE A 209 -21.97 14.56 14.48
N LEU A 210 -20.66 14.85 14.53
CA LEU A 210 -20.03 15.45 15.69
C LEU A 210 -20.57 16.86 15.97
N ASP A 211 -20.76 17.69 14.93
CA ASP A 211 -21.34 19.03 15.06
C ASP A 211 -22.76 18.98 15.65
N ILE A 212 -23.58 18.01 15.24
CA ILE A 212 -24.92 17.80 15.77
C ILE A 212 -24.87 17.38 17.25
N LEU A 213 -23.96 16.48 17.61
CA LEU A 213 -23.77 16.05 19.01
C LEU A 213 -23.34 17.22 19.90
N GLN A 214 -22.45 18.09 19.42
CA GLN A 214 -22.02 19.29 20.14
C GLN A 214 -23.13 20.36 20.22
N GLY A 215 -23.96 20.48 19.18
CA GLY A 215 -25.07 21.44 19.09
C GLY A 215 -26.41 20.93 19.66
N LEU A 216 -26.44 19.76 20.29
CA LEU A 216 -27.67 19.05 20.63
C LEU A 216 -28.55 19.81 21.63
N THR A 217 -27.93 20.52 22.57
CA THR A 217 -28.63 21.39 23.53
C THR A 217 -29.36 22.53 22.81
N THR A 218 -28.69 23.18 21.85
CA THR A 218 -29.25 24.24 21.00
C THR A 218 -30.41 23.70 20.17
N LEU A 219 -30.24 22.54 19.52
CA LEU A 219 -31.29 21.89 18.74
C LEU A 219 -32.54 21.54 19.56
N LYS A 220 -32.37 21.15 20.83
CA LYS A 220 -33.47 20.94 21.78
C LYS A 220 -34.17 22.24 22.16
N LEU A 221 -33.41 23.29 22.49
CA LEU A 221 -33.95 24.60 22.86
C LEU A 221 -34.80 25.21 21.72
N PHE A 222 -34.40 25.02 20.47
CA PHE A 222 -35.14 25.50 19.30
C PHE A 222 -36.17 24.50 18.74
N GLY A 223 -36.39 23.35 19.39
CA GLY A 223 -37.38 22.35 18.97
C GLY A 223 -37.10 21.69 17.60
N ARG A 224 -35.86 21.72 17.11
CA ARG A 224 -35.48 21.28 15.75
C ARG A 224 -34.99 19.83 15.64
N SER A 225 -34.93 19.10 16.77
CA SER A 225 -34.38 17.74 16.83
C SER A 225 -34.95 16.75 15.80
N ARG A 226 -36.27 16.76 15.51
CA ARG A 226 -36.87 15.85 14.52
C ARG A 226 -36.45 16.17 13.08
N ALA A 227 -36.37 17.45 12.74
CA ALA A 227 -35.92 17.90 11.41
C ALA A 227 -34.46 17.50 11.17
N GLU A 228 -33.62 17.65 12.20
CA GLU A 228 -32.21 17.24 12.14
C GLU A 228 -32.07 15.72 12.01
N THR A 229 -32.90 14.96 12.72
CA THR A 229 -32.91 13.48 12.62
C THR A 229 -33.24 13.01 11.19
N ALA A 230 -34.19 13.68 10.51
CA ALA A 230 -34.51 13.39 9.12
C ALA A 230 -33.36 13.72 8.16
N ALA A 231 -32.65 14.82 8.39
CA ALA A 231 -31.45 15.18 7.63
C ALA A 231 -30.32 14.14 7.79
N ILE A 232 -30.09 13.65 9.02
CA ILE A 232 -29.12 12.55 9.26
C ILE A 232 -29.52 11.29 8.51
N ALA A 233 -30.81 10.94 8.50
CA ALA A 233 -31.31 9.76 7.79
C ALA A 233 -31.05 9.85 6.27
N ASP A 234 -31.26 11.02 5.66
CA ASP A 234 -30.99 11.24 4.24
C ASP A 234 -29.49 11.15 3.92
N VAL A 235 -28.63 11.78 4.74
CA VAL A 235 -27.16 11.69 4.59
C VAL A 235 -26.68 10.23 4.73
N SER A 236 -27.24 9.49 5.69
CA SER A 236 -26.92 8.08 5.93
C SER A 236 -27.36 7.19 4.76
N GLU A 237 -28.54 7.44 4.19
CA GLU A 237 -29.04 6.73 3.01
C GLU A 237 -28.18 7.03 1.77
N HIS A 238 -27.75 8.27 1.60
CA HIS A 238 -26.82 8.66 0.54
C HIS A 238 -25.48 7.95 0.68
N TYR A 239 -24.96 7.83 1.91
CA TYR A 239 -23.76 7.05 2.20
C TYR A 239 -23.97 5.57 1.89
N ARG A 240 -25.07 4.96 2.36
CA ARG A 240 -25.41 3.55 2.10
C ARG A 240 -25.46 3.24 0.60
N ARG A 241 -26.12 4.08 -0.21
CA ARG A 241 -26.22 3.89 -1.67
C ARG A 241 -24.87 3.91 -2.35
N ARG A 242 -24.02 4.88 -2.00
CA ARG A 242 -22.66 4.96 -2.54
C ARG A 242 -21.86 3.72 -2.13
N THR A 243 -21.97 3.28 -0.87
CA THR A 243 -21.19 2.14 -0.36
C THR A 243 -21.60 0.86 -1.07
N MET A 244 -22.90 0.68 -1.33
CA MET A 244 -23.41 -0.43 -2.11
C MET A 244 -22.91 -0.40 -3.58
N GLN A 245 -22.72 0.78 -4.17
CA GLN A 245 -22.14 0.89 -5.52
C GLN A 245 -20.68 0.42 -5.55
N VAL A 246 -19.86 0.81 -4.57
CA VAL A 246 -18.48 0.32 -4.44
C VAL A 246 -18.46 -1.19 -4.26
N LEU A 247 -19.28 -1.70 -3.33
CA LEU A 247 -19.32 -3.13 -3.04
C LEU A 247 -19.76 -3.93 -4.28
N ARG A 248 -20.77 -3.46 -5.02
CA ARG A 248 -21.21 -4.09 -6.27
C ARG A 248 -20.09 -4.19 -7.30
N ILE A 249 -19.27 -3.14 -7.45
CA ILE A 249 -18.13 -3.15 -8.38
C ILE A 249 -17.05 -4.13 -7.90
N ALA A 250 -16.71 -4.11 -6.60
CA ALA A 250 -15.72 -5.01 -6.02
C ALA A 250 -16.15 -6.49 -6.16
N SER A 251 -17.41 -6.80 -5.83
CA SER A 251 -17.98 -8.15 -5.96
C SER A 251 -18.06 -8.60 -7.42
N LEU A 252 -18.47 -7.72 -8.35
CA LEU A 252 -18.52 -8.05 -9.78
C LEU A 252 -17.12 -8.32 -10.34
N SER A 253 -16.12 -7.53 -9.93
CA SER A 253 -14.72 -7.76 -10.32
C SER A 253 -14.21 -9.12 -9.87
N SER A 254 -14.56 -9.57 -8.66
CA SER A 254 -14.20 -10.89 -8.16
C SER A 254 -14.97 -12.02 -8.87
N ALA A 255 -16.27 -11.82 -9.13
CA ALA A 255 -17.09 -12.81 -9.82
C ALA A 255 -16.62 -13.05 -11.27
N VAL A 256 -16.24 -11.98 -11.99
CA VAL A 256 -15.69 -12.09 -13.35
C VAL A 256 -14.36 -12.85 -13.35
N LEU A 257 -13.51 -12.63 -12.34
CA LEU A 257 -12.24 -13.32 -12.18
C LEU A 257 -12.42 -14.84 -12.00
N GLU A 258 -13.35 -15.24 -11.14
CA GLU A 258 -13.70 -16.64 -10.92
C GLU A 258 -14.26 -17.27 -12.20
N PHE A 259 -15.19 -16.57 -12.86
CA PHE A 259 -15.82 -17.05 -14.09
C PHE A 259 -14.80 -17.40 -15.18
N PHE A 260 -13.88 -16.49 -15.51
CA PHE A 260 -12.88 -16.75 -16.56
C PHE A 260 -11.88 -17.83 -16.17
N SER A 261 -11.51 -17.92 -14.89
CA SER A 261 -10.63 -18.99 -14.40
C SER A 261 -11.32 -20.35 -14.53
N CYS A 262 -12.59 -20.46 -14.12
CA CYS A 262 -13.39 -21.67 -14.27
C CYS A 262 -13.58 -22.06 -15.73
N VAL A 263 -13.89 -21.10 -16.62
CA VAL A 263 -14.02 -21.36 -18.06
C VAL A 263 -12.71 -21.87 -18.63
N ALA A 264 -11.58 -21.26 -18.28
CA ALA A 264 -10.28 -21.66 -18.81
C ALA A 264 -9.87 -23.06 -18.33
N ILE A 265 -10.11 -23.40 -17.05
CA ILE A 265 -9.89 -24.75 -16.51
C ILE A 265 -10.85 -25.76 -17.18
N ALA A 266 -12.12 -25.39 -17.39
CA ALA A 266 -13.10 -26.24 -18.05
C ALA A 266 -12.72 -26.52 -19.52
N LEU A 267 -12.22 -25.52 -20.25
CA LEU A 267 -11.74 -25.72 -21.62
C LEU A 267 -10.55 -26.70 -21.67
N VAL A 268 -9.62 -26.63 -20.71
CA VAL A 268 -8.52 -27.60 -20.58
C VAL A 268 -9.08 -29.01 -20.30
N ALA A 269 -10.03 -29.14 -19.36
CA ALA A 269 -10.66 -30.41 -19.03
C ALA A 269 -11.43 -31.02 -20.22
N ILE A 270 -12.18 -30.20 -20.97
CA ILE A 270 -12.90 -30.61 -22.18
C ILE A 270 -11.91 -31.06 -23.26
N TYR A 271 -10.84 -30.30 -23.49
CA TYR A 271 -9.79 -30.66 -24.44
C TYR A 271 -9.18 -32.03 -24.09
N LEU A 272 -8.78 -32.22 -22.83
CA LEU A 272 -8.20 -33.48 -22.36
C LEU A 272 -9.20 -34.64 -22.47
N GLY A 273 -10.46 -34.44 -22.07
CA GLY A 273 -11.51 -35.45 -22.16
C GLY A 273 -11.80 -35.88 -23.60
N LEU A 274 -11.96 -34.92 -24.52
CA LEU A 274 -12.15 -35.20 -25.94
C LEU A 274 -10.91 -35.85 -26.58
N SER A 275 -9.72 -35.54 -26.08
CA SER A 275 -8.48 -36.19 -26.52
C SER A 275 -8.43 -37.65 -26.06
N PHE A 276 -8.83 -37.94 -24.82
CA PHE A 276 -8.92 -39.31 -24.31
C PHE A 276 -9.98 -40.16 -25.02
N LEU A 277 -11.10 -39.56 -25.44
CA LEU A 277 -12.12 -40.25 -26.23
C LEU A 277 -11.72 -40.43 -27.71
N GLY A 278 -10.57 -39.89 -28.13
CA GLY A 278 -10.07 -40.00 -29.50
C GLY A 278 -10.73 -39.05 -30.51
N TYR A 279 -11.65 -38.18 -30.08
CA TYR A 279 -12.24 -37.15 -30.93
C TYR A 279 -11.21 -36.08 -31.33
N ILE A 280 -10.23 -35.80 -30.46
CA ILE A 280 -9.16 -34.83 -30.70
C ILE A 280 -7.81 -35.55 -30.67
N ARG A 281 -7.14 -35.62 -31.82
CA ARG A 281 -5.81 -36.26 -31.98
C ARG A 281 -4.66 -35.27 -32.16
N PHE A 282 -4.93 -33.97 -32.14
CA PHE A 282 -3.90 -32.94 -32.25
C PHE A 282 -3.49 -32.43 -30.87
N GLY A 283 -2.27 -31.88 -30.78
CA GLY A 283 -1.79 -31.20 -29.58
C GLY A 283 -0.79 -31.95 -28.72
N SER A 284 -0.40 -33.17 -29.08
CA SER A 284 0.46 -34.07 -28.29
C SER A 284 1.65 -34.65 -29.09
N TYR A 285 2.21 -33.87 -30.01
CA TYR A 285 3.36 -34.25 -30.88
C TYR A 285 3.19 -35.57 -31.64
N GLY A 286 1.94 -35.97 -31.92
CA GLY A 286 1.62 -37.22 -32.63
C GLY A 286 1.52 -38.46 -31.74
N LEU A 287 1.74 -38.35 -30.43
CA LEU A 287 1.57 -39.42 -29.45
C LEU A 287 0.21 -39.32 -28.75
N PRO A 288 -0.48 -40.43 -28.40
CA PRO A 288 -1.68 -40.35 -27.59
C PRO A 288 -1.35 -39.83 -26.18
N LEU A 289 -2.15 -38.90 -25.67
CA LEU A 289 -2.02 -38.38 -24.30
C LEU A 289 -2.31 -39.51 -23.30
N GLY A 290 -1.34 -39.79 -22.43
CA GLY A 290 -1.53 -40.74 -21.33
C GLY A 290 -2.46 -40.19 -20.25
N PHE A 291 -3.13 -41.08 -19.51
CA PHE A 291 -3.99 -40.66 -18.39
C PHE A 291 -3.22 -39.85 -17.33
N ALA A 292 -2.00 -40.28 -16.98
CA ALA A 292 -1.15 -39.57 -16.03
C ALA A 292 -0.80 -38.16 -16.51
N ASP A 293 -0.51 -38.01 -17.81
CA ASP A 293 -0.17 -36.73 -18.42
C ASP A 293 -1.34 -35.74 -18.42
N GLY A 294 -2.53 -36.20 -18.82
CA GLY A 294 -3.71 -35.34 -18.76
C GLY A 294 -4.13 -35.00 -17.33
N LEU A 295 -4.02 -35.95 -16.38
CA LEU A 295 -4.28 -35.66 -14.98
C LEU A 295 -3.28 -34.66 -14.39
N PHE A 296 -2.00 -34.78 -14.75
CA PHE A 296 -0.97 -33.80 -14.39
C PHE A 296 -1.32 -32.39 -14.89
N ILE A 297 -1.69 -32.26 -16.16
CA ILE A 297 -2.11 -30.96 -16.74
C ILE A 297 -3.35 -30.41 -16.03
N LEU A 298 -4.33 -31.27 -15.73
CA LEU A 298 -5.58 -30.87 -15.08
C LEU A 298 -5.36 -30.39 -13.65
N ILE A 299 -4.48 -31.05 -12.89
CA ILE A 299 -4.10 -30.65 -11.53
C ILE A 299 -3.31 -29.32 -11.55
N LEU A 300 -2.47 -29.12 -12.57
CA LEU A 300 -1.64 -27.91 -12.67
C LEU A 300 -2.40 -26.68 -13.16
N ALA A 301 -3.50 -26.86 -13.89
CA ALA A 301 -4.24 -25.76 -14.53
C ALA A 301 -4.71 -24.67 -13.53
N PRO A 302 -5.31 -24.98 -12.36
CA PRO A 302 -5.66 -23.95 -11.37
C PRO A 302 -4.46 -23.15 -10.85
N ASP A 303 -3.32 -23.81 -10.62
CA ASP A 303 -2.09 -23.16 -10.11
C ASP A 303 -1.47 -22.18 -11.13
N VAL A 304 -1.73 -22.36 -12.45
CA VAL A 304 -1.32 -21.40 -13.48
C VAL A 304 -2.06 -20.06 -13.33
N TYR A 305 -3.34 -20.11 -12.94
CA TYR A 305 -4.17 -18.90 -12.84
C TYR A 305 -4.10 -18.23 -11.47
N LEU A 306 -3.76 -18.96 -10.40
CA LEU A 306 -3.75 -18.45 -9.03
C LEU A 306 -2.88 -17.18 -8.85
N PRO A 307 -1.61 -17.12 -9.28
CA PRO A 307 -0.78 -15.92 -9.12
C PRO A 307 -1.35 -14.67 -9.83
N LEU A 308 -1.99 -14.88 -10.98
CA LEU A 308 -2.63 -13.82 -11.78
C LEU A 308 -3.87 -13.29 -11.05
N ARG A 309 -4.63 -14.18 -10.41
CA ARG A 309 -5.79 -13.83 -9.58
C ARG A 309 -5.38 -13.06 -8.33
N GLU A 310 -4.31 -13.47 -7.66
CA GLU A 310 -3.77 -12.79 -6.47
C GLU A 310 -3.27 -11.38 -6.80
N LEU A 311 -2.62 -11.19 -7.96
CA LEU A 311 -2.23 -9.86 -8.44
C LEU A 311 -3.45 -8.93 -8.57
N GLY A 312 -4.60 -9.50 -8.94
CA GLY A 312 -5.96 -9.00 -8.74
C GLY A 312 -6.17 -8.21 -7.46
N GLY A 313 -6.07 -8.90 -6.33
CA GLY A 313 -6.30 -8.33 -5.01
C GLY A 313 -5.28 -7.24 -4.66
N HIS A 314 -4.01 -7.43 -5.03
CA HIS A 314 -2.92 -6.51 -4.65
C HIS A 314 -2.92 -5.18 -5.40
N PHE A 315 -3.75 -5.00 -6.44
CA PHE A 315 -3.87 -3.70 -7.10
C PHE A 315 -4.51 -2.62 -6.19
N HIS A 316 -5.37 -3.03 -5.26
CA HIS A 316 -5.90 -2.12 -4.22
C HIS A 316 -4.82 -1.67 -3.23
N VAL A 317 -3.89 -2.57 -2.89
CA VAL A 317 -2.73 -2.27 -2.04
C VAL A 317 -1.82 -1.23 -2.69
N ARG A 318 -1.59 -1.32 -4.01
CA ARG A 318 -0.88 -0.29 -4.77
C ARG A 318 -1.58 1.07 -4.66
N ALA A 319 -2.89 1.08 -4.87
CA ALA A 319 -3.71 2.27 -4.82
C ALA A 319 -3.62 3.00 -3.47
N GLU A 320 -3.70 2.24 -2.38
CA GLU A 320 -3.57 2.73 -1.01
C GLU A 320 -2.17 3.31 -0.76
N ALA A 321 -1.11 2.58 -1.13
CA ALA A 321 0.27 3.02 -0.97
C ALA A 321 0.60 4.29 -1.76
N VAL A 322 0.02 4.48 -2.96
CA VAL A 322 0.17 5.73 -3.73
C VAL A 322 -0.49 6.91 -3.01
N GLY A 323 -1.66 6.71 -2.41
CA GLY A 323 -2.33 7.72 -1.59
C GLY A 323 -1.51 8.10 -0.36
N ALA A 324 -1.00 7.09 0.36
CA ALA A 324 -0.16 7.27 1.54
C ALA A 324 1.17 7.97 1.23
N ALA A 325 1.83 7.58 0.13
CA ALA A 325 3.04 8.24 -0.34
C ALA A 325 2.83 9.74 -0.58
N GLY A 326 1.65 10.14 -1.07
CA GLY A 326 1.29 11.54 -1.24
C GLY A 326 1.30 12.33 0.07
N GLN A 327 0.77 11.76 1.16
CA GLN A 327 0.73 12.43 2.47
C GLN A 327 2.09 12.41 3.16
N ILE A 328 2.81 11.28 3.14
CA ILE A 328 4.15 11.17 3.71
C ILE A 328 5.10 12.18 3.06
N ARG A 329 5.06 12.30 1.74
CA ARG A 329 5.90 13.28 1.01
C ARG A 329 5.62 14.72 1.38
N LYS A 330 4.38 15.08 1.75
CA LYS A 330 4.07 16.44 2.22
C LYS A 330 4.74 16.72 3.56
N VAL A 331 4.74 15.75 4.47
CA VAL A 331 5.42 15.88 5.77
C VAL A 331 6.94 15.95 5.58
N LEU A 332 7.49 15.07 4.74
CA LEU A 332 8.92 15.08 4.38
C LEU A 332 9.38 16.34 3.64
N ALA A 333 8.44 17.13 3.10
CA ALA A 333 8.72 18.40 2.42
C ALA A 333 8.49 19.63 3.33
N LEU A 334 8.19 19.45 4.61
CA LEU A 334 8.08 20.56 5.56
C LEU A 334 9.41 21.32 5.63
N PRO A 335 9.39 22.66 5.76
CA PRO A 335 10.61 23.43 5.89
C PRO A 335 11.35 23.08 7.19
N THR A 336 12.64 22.81 7.10
CA THR A 336 13.49 22.56 8.28
C THR A 336 13.91 23.87 8.94
N MET A 337 13.86 23.91 10.27
CA MET A 337 14.33 25.03 11.09
C MET A 337 15.79 24.89 11.51
N THR A 338 16.31 23.67 11.52
CA THR A 338 17.74 23.36 11.64
C THR A 338 18.40 23.49 10.26
N PRO A 339 19.31 24.46 10.03
CA PRO A 339 20.10 24.47 8.82
C PRO A 339 21.15 23.36 8.90
N ASP A 340 21.30 22.61 7.81
CA ASP A 340 22.32 21.59 7.67
C ASP A 340 23.72 22.16 7.98
N GLY A 341 24.49 21.51 8.84
CA GLY A 341 25.93 21.77 9.00
C GLY A 341 26.38 22.92 9.91
N ARG A 342 25.53 23.55 10.75
CA ARG A 342 26.07 24.43 11.81
C ARG A 342 26.68 23.59 12.93
N LYS A 343 28.03 23.62 13.03
CA LYS A 343 28.76 23.12 14.20
C LYS A 343 28.12 23.69 15.45
N ALA A 344 27.85 22.85 16.45
CA ALA A 344 27.45 23.31 17.77
C ALA A 344 28.42 24.41 18.21
N LEU A 345 27.91 25.64 18.34
CA LEU A 345 28.71 26.75 18.83
C LEU A 345 29.11 26.37 20.26
N ARG A 346 30.42 26.36 20.54
CA ARG A 346 30.89 26.31 21.93
C ARG A 346 30.47 27.63 22.56
N LEU A 347 29.45 27.59 23.41
CA LEU A 347 29.03 28.76 24.17
C LEU A 347 30.22 29.22 25.03
N PRO A 348 30.56 30.52 25.03
CA PRO A 348 31.49 31.10 25.98
C PRO A 348 31.07 30.75 27.42
N GLN A 349 32.05 30.58 28.32
CA GLN A 349 31.77 30.53 29.77
C GLN A 349 31.44 31.92 30.35
N ALA A 350 31.56 32.97 29.54
CA ALA A 350 31.21 34.34 29.91
C ALA A 350 29.69 34.57 29.87
N PRO A 351 29.17 35.55 30.63
CA PRO A 351 27.77 35.91 30.58
C PRO A 351 27.37 36.40 29.18
N LEU A 352 26.22 35.92 28.67
CA LEU A 352 25.78 36.17 27.29
C LEU A 352 24.87 37.40 27.22
N THR A 353 25.04 38.20 26.17
CA THR A 353 24.21 39.39 25.90
C THR A 353 23.30 39.07 24.73
N LEU A 354 21.99 39.21 24.91
CA LEU A 354 21.04 38.96 23.82
C LEU A 354 20.69 40.27 23.13
N ARG A 355 20.80 40.29 21.80
CA ARG A 355 20.51 41.49 21.00
C ARG A 355 19.60 41.18 19.82
N CYS A 356 18.53 41.96 19.70
CA CYS A 356 17.61 41.98 18.56
C CYS A 356 17.85 43.25 17.75
N GLU A 357 18.11 43.11 16.46
CA GLU A 357 18.34 44.23 15.54
C GLU A 357 17.29 44.22 14.43
N ASN A 358 16.44 45.25 14.44
CA ASN A 358 15.39 45.51 13.46
C ASN A 358 14.56 44.25 13.13
N VAL A 359 14.09 43.55 14.16
CA VAL A 359 13.40 42.26 14.01
C VAL A 359 11.96 42.46 13.56
N HIS A 360 11.61 41.86 12.43
CA HIS A 360 10.24 41.79 11.91
C HIS A 360 9.79 40.34 11.82
N TYR A 361 8.51 40.09 12.10
CA TYR A 361 7.94 38.75 11.99
C TYR A 361 6.50 38.75 11.50
N ARG A 362 6.19 37.82 10.59
CA ARG A 362 4.86 37.57 10.00
C ARG A 362 4.56 36.08 10.02
N PHE A 363 3.43 35.71 10.62
CA PHE A 363 2.94 34.32 10.57
C PHE A 363 2.62 33.90 9.14
N GLY A 364 3.19 32.77 8.68
CA GLY A 364 2.85 32.13 7.40
C GLY A 364 2.95 33.01 6.16
N GLY A 365 3.79 34.07 6.18
CA GLY A 365 3.88 35.04 5.08
C GLY A 365 2.65 35.97 4.93
N GLY A 366 1.79 36.04 5.95
CA GLY A 366 0.58 36.86 5.93
C GLY A 366 0.82 38.37 5.87
N ARG A 367 -0.24 39.11 5.51
CA ARG A 367 -0.21 40.58 5.36
C ARG A 367 -0.03 41.36 6.66
N ARG A 368 -0.37 40.78 7.81
CA ARG A 368 -0.25 41.45 9.12
C ARG A 368 1.05 41.04 9.82
N ALA A 369 1.89 42.02 10.11
CA ALA A 369 3.10 41.80 10.91
C ALA A 369 2.72 41.66 12.38
N ALA A 370 3.30 40.66 13.04
CA ALA A 370 3.18 40.47 14.49
C ALA A 370 4.28 41.24 15.24
N LEU A 371 5.43 41.46 14.60
CA LEU A 371 6.51 42.33 15.09
C LEU A 371 7.01 43.22 13.95
N CYS A 372 7.26 44.50 14.26
CA CYS A 372 7.67 45.52 13.30
C CYS A 372 8.93 46.25 13.82
N GLY A 373 10.12 45.81 13.42
CA GLY A 373 11.37 46.52 13.68
C GLY A 373 11.77 46.57 15.15
N VAL A 374 11.63 45.45 15.86
CA VAL A 374 12.01 45.38 17.29
C VAL A 374 13.52 45.48 17.44
N ASN A 375 13.97 46.46 18.22
CA ASN A 375 15.34 46.60 18.67
C ASN A 375 15.36 46.42 20.19
N LEU A 376 16.14 45.46 20.67
CA LEU A 376 16.22 45.10 22.09
C LEU A 376 17.65 44.66 22.41
N GLU A 377 18.17 45.09 23.56
CA GLU A 377 19.44 44.62 24.11
C GLU A 377 19.18 44.18 25.55
N PHE A 378 19.68 43.00 25.91
CA PHE A 378 19.47 42.37 27.21
C PHE A 378 20.82 41.91 27.77
N GLU A 379 21.27 42.65 28.77
CA GLU A 379 22.56 42.45 29.42
C GLU A 379 22.50 41.29 30.42
N PRO A 380 23.64 40.65 30.72
CA PRO A 380 23.68 39.56 31.68
C PRO A 380 23.21 39.98 33.06
N GLY A 381 22.31 39.19 33.66
CA GLY A 381 21.75 39.45 34.99
C GLY A 381 20.65 40.51 35.03
N GLN A 382 20.31 41.12 33.90
CA GLN A 382 19.19 42.06 33.80
C GLN A 382 17.84 41.33 33.91
N HIS A 383 16.82 41.99 34.46
CA HIS A 383 15.44 41.49 34.46
C HIS A 383 14.58 42.44 33.62
N LEU A 384 14.01 41.95 32.51
CA LEU A 384 13.22 42.75 31.57
C LEU A 384 11.76 42.27 31.56
N ALA A 385 10.83 43.19 31.77
CA ALA A 385 9.39 42.93 31.66
C ALA A 385 8.85 43.43 30.31
N VAL A 386 8.26 42.54 29.50
CA VAL A 386 7.59 42.89 28.24
C VAL A 386 6.09 43.04 28.49
N VAL A 387 5.57 44.28 28.41
CA VAL A 387 4.17 44.61 28.74
C VAL A 387 3.43 45.15 27.51
N GLY A 388 2.13 44.89 27.40
CA GLY A 388 1.29 45.38 26.31
C GLY A 388 -0.06 44.66 26.22
N ALA A 389 -0.99 45.16 25.40
CA ALA A 389 -2.32 44.57 25.21
C ALA A 389 -2.26 43.12 24.67
N SER A 390 -3.37 42.37 24.79
CA SER A 390 -3.49 41.05 24.16
C SER A 390 -3.30 41.18 22.64
N GLY A 391 -2.51 40.28 22.04
CA GLY A 391 -2.18 40.32 20.62
C GLY A 391 -1.06 41.29 20.20
N ALA A 392 -0.42 42.01 21.14
CA ALA A 392 0.69 42.93 20.83
C ALA A 392 2.02 42.26 20.41
N GLY A 393 2.05 40.93 20.22
CA GLY A 393 3.25 40.21 19.78
C GLY A 393 4.19 39.72 20.88
N LYS A 394 3.83 39.85 22.17
CA LYS A 394 4.66 39.43 23.32
C LYS A 394 5.10 37.96 23.26
N THR A 395 4.15 37.05 23.03
CA THR A 395 4.41 35.61 22.89
C THR A 395 5.26 35.31 21.65
N THR A 396 5.02 36.05 20.56
CA THR A 396 5.81 35.94 19.33
C THR A 396 7.27 36.34 19.55
N LEU A 397 7.53 37.43 20.28
CA LEU A 397 8.88 37.83 20.66
C LEU A 397 9.55 36.71 21.48
N GLY A 398 8.86 36.16 22.47
CA GLY A 398 9.37 35.02 23.25
C GLY A 398 9.74 33.80 22.40
N HIS A 399 8.90 33.44 21.42
CA HIS A 399 9.18 32.32 20.50
C HIS A 399 10.44 32.56 19.66
N LEU A 400 10.65 33.79 19.18
CA LEU A 400 11.85 34.14 18.41
C LEU A 400 13.11 34.13 19.26
N LEU A 401 13.03 34.60 20.51
CA LEU A 401 14.16 34.58 21.46
C LEU A 401 14.59 33.15 21.81
N LEU A 402 13.63 32.23 21.92
CA LEU A 402 13.87 30.80 22.13
C LEU A 402 14.27 30.06 20.85
N ALA A 403 14.40 30.76 19.72
CA ALA A 403 14.64 30.18 18.39
C ALA A 403 13.62 29.11 17.96
N LEU A 404 12.40 29.16 18.51
CA LEU A 404 11.28 28.31 18.09
C LEU A 404 10.71 28.75 16.73
N ASP A 405 11.01 29.99 16.33
CA ASP A 405 10.73 30.53 15.01
C ASP A 405 11.88 31.40 14.49
N ARG A 406 11.87 31.75 13.20
CA ARG A 406 12.84 32.64 12.57
C ARG A 406 12.21 33.99 12.22
N PRO A 407 12.94 35.10 12.43
CA PRO A 407 12.46 36.41 12.01
C PRO A 407 12.33 36.45 10.49
N THR A 408 11.30 37.16 9.99
CA THR A 408 11.11 37.38 8.55
C THR A 408 12.19 38.30 7.99
N SER A 409 12.64 39.27 8.78
CA SER A 409 13.81 40.12 8.52
C SER A 409 14.37 40.66 9.84
N GLY A 410 15.60 41.17 9.81
CA GLY A 410 16.35 41.51 11.03
C GLY A 410 17.14 40.33 11.57
N ARG A 411 17.78 40.51 12.72
CA ARG A 411 18.72 39.52 13.26
C ARG A 411 18.63 39.44 14.79
N ILE A 412 18.85 38.24 15.32
CA ILE A 412 18.90 37.96 16.76
C ILE A 412 20.23 37.26 17.03
N TRP A 413 20.96 37.73 18.02
CA TRP A 413 22.29 37.25 18.38
C TRP A 413 22.40 37.06 19.89
N VAL A 414 23.24 36.12 20.30
CA VAL A 414 23.54 35.76 21.68
C VAL A 414 25.05 35.61 21.84
#